data_AF-A0A960XKV2-F1
#
_entry.id   AF-A0A960XKV2-F1
#
_cell.length_a   1.000
_cell.length_b   1.000
_cell.length_c   1.000
_cell.angle_alpha   90.00
_cell.angle_beta   90.00
_cell.angle_gamma   90.00
#
_symmetry.space_group_name_H-M   'P 1'
#
loop_
_entity.id
_entity.type
_entity.pdbx_description
1 polymer ?
#
loop_
_entity_poly.entity_id
_entity_poly.type
_entity_poly.pdbx_seq_one_letter_code
_entity_poly.pdbx_strand_id
1 'polypeptide(L)'
;DLHGPRLDLPLQQITWKVYLDPKWELADWSGTMQLQDQGAAVQVQQVDVQAYLDNEQSQLRSKSAVARQNFEFGNSLILKGDVQNARRFLQNAYQLSQHDDAFNEDARVQLKNLKTEQALIGLNVNRGLAQGGQAVAQQPAQVELQQVIDNNANYTREQARAINESLSAEDQASLGRLAERIVEQQDAAVANPTAIRATIPEQGRVLTFTRSLQVDKMSDLSITLEATAVSASSWGMRFATVIALFIVALAFTLLPRPRD
;
A
#
# COMPACT_ATOMS: atom_id res chain seq x y z
N ASP A 1 -26.66 -5.86 6.00
CA ASP A 1 -25.64 -6.76 5.43
C ASP A 1 -24.60 -5.98 4.65
N LEU A 2 -23.33 -6.33 4.86
CA LEU A 2 -22.17 -5.75 4.21
C LEU A 2 -21.51 -6.84 3.36
N HIS A 3 -21.29 -6.57 2.08
CA HIS A 3 -20.69 -7.51 1.13
C HIS A 3 -19.37 -6.98 0.62
N GLY A 4 -18.40 -7.89 0.52
CA GLY A 4 -17.06 -7.60 0.04
C GLY A 4 -16.88 -7.94 -1.43
N PRO A 5 -15.76 -7.50 -2.02
CA PRO A 5 -15.40 -7.89 -3.37
C PRO A 5 -15.10 -9.39 -3.44
N ARG A 6 -15.56 -10.04 -4.53
CA ARG A 6 -15.15 -11.39 -4.90
C ARG A 6 -13.82 -11.31 -5.65
N LEU A 7 -12.81 -12.04 -5.20
CA LEU A 7 -11.47 -12.01 -5.77
C LEU A 7 -11.07 -13.41 -6.25
N ASP A 8 -10.46 -13.49 -7.43
CA ASP A 8 -10.00 -14.74 -8.06
C ASP A 8 -8.60 -15.17 -7.56
N LEU A 9 -8.29 -14.87 -6.30
CA LEU A 9 -6.98 -15.12 -5.67
C LEU A 9 -7.19 -15.56 -4.22
N PRO A 10 -6.39 -16.51 -3.69
CA PRO A 10 -6.42 -16.85 -2.28
C PRO A 10 -5.96 -15.65 -1.44
N LEU A 11 -6.69 -15.35 -0.37
CA LEU A 11 -6.44 -14.19 0.47
C LEU A 11 -5.97 -14.63 1.85
N GLN A 12 -5.00 -13.90 2.39
CA GLN A 12 -4.50 -14.08 3.74
C GLN A 12 -4.68 -12.78 4.53
N GLN A 13 -4.88 -12.90 5.84
CA GLN A 13 -4.93 -11.75 6.77
C GLN A 13 -5.96 -10.68 6.37
N ILE A 14 -7.17 -11.12 6.03
CA ILE A 14 -8.26 -10.20 5.66
C ILE A 14 -8.68 -9.44 6.92
N THR A 15 -8.74 -8.12 6.83
CA THR A 15 -9.20 -7.23 7.90
C THR A 15 -10.23 -6.25 7.38
N TRP A 16 -11.40 -6.20 8.02
CA TRP A 16 -12.44 -5.21 7.75
C TRP A 16 -12.63 -4.33 8.98
N LYS A 17 -12.65 -3.02 8.74
CA LYS A 17 -12.99 -2.02 9.76
C LYS A 17 -14.37 -1.48 9.43
N VAL A 18 -15.33 -1.74 10.31
CA VAL A 18 -16.68 -1.21 10.20
C VAL A 18 -16.87 -0.12 11.24
N TYR A 19 -17.35 1.04 10.81
CA TYR A 19 -17.60 2.18 11.68
C TYR A 19 -19.09 2.23 12.02
N LEU A 20 -19.42 2.11 13.31
CA LEU A 20 -20.78 2.16 13.83
C LEU A 20 -21.01 3.50 14.55
N ASP A 21 -22.08 4.22 14.18
CA ASP A 21 -22.43 5.49 14.83
C ASP A 21 -22.65 5.29 16.35
N PRO A 22 -22.15 6.19 17.22
CA PRO A 22 -22.24 6.06 18.69
C PRO A 22 -23.65 5.86 19.25
N LYS A 23 -24.71 6.21 18.51
CA LYS A 23 -26.09 5.98 18.92
C LYS A 23 -26.51 4.50 18.86
N TRP A 24 -25.69 3.64 18.26
CA TRP A 24 -25.94 2.22 18.10
C TRP A 24 -24.86 1.39 18.80
N GLU A 25 -25.28 0.29 19.40
CA GLU A 25 -24.41 -0.73 19.96
C GLU A 25 -24.61 -2.05 19.20
N LEU A 26 -23.52 -2.78 18.98
CA LEU A 26 -23.57 -4.09 18.34
C LEU A 26 -24.25 -5.09 19.28
N ALA A 27 -25.39 -5.62 18.86
CA ALA A 27 -26.12 -6.65 19.60
C ALA A 27 -25.65 -8.05 19.19
N ASP A 28 -25.57 -8.31 17.88
CA ASP A 28 -25.11 -9.58 17.34
C ASP A 28 -24.44 -9.40 15.97
N TRP A 29 -23.67 -10.41 15.56
CA TRP A 29 -23.06 -10.46 14.23
C TRP A 29 -23.08 -11.88 13.66
N SER A 30 -23.20 -11.99 12.34
CA SER A 30 -23.05 -13.26 11.63
C SER A 30 -22.36 -13.06 10.28
N GLY A 31 -21.90 -14.15 9.65
CA GLY A 31 -21.24 -14.10 8.35
C GLY A 31 -19.92 -14.86 8.31
N THR A 32 -19.02 -14.44 7.43
CA THR A 32 -17.81 -15.20 7.08
C THR A 32 -16.51 -14.66 7.70
N MET A 33 -16.61 -13.69 8.61
CA MET A 33 -15.47 -13.07 9.31
C MET A 33 -15.70 -13.06 10.83
N GLN A 34 -14.63 -13.07 11.62
CA GLN A 34 -14.70 -13.08 13.08
C GLN A 34 -14.45 -11.71 13.66
N LEU A 35 -15.24 -11.30 14.66
CA LEU A 35 -14.99 -10.06 15.40
C LEU A 35 -13.77 -10.22 16.31
N GLN A 36 -12.74 -9.42 16.10
CA GLN A 36 -11.50 -9.46 16.88
C GLN A 36 -11.46 -8.38 17.95
N ASP A 37 -11.89 -7.16 17.62
CA ASP A 37 -11.84 -6.02 18.53
C ASP A 37 -13.05 -5.10 18.36
N GLN A 38 -13.53 -4.59 19.48
CA GLN A 38 -14.53 -3.54 19.53
C GLN A 38 -13.87 -2.31 20.16
N GLY A 39 -13.39 -1.39 19.32
CA GLY A 39 -12.76 -0.17 19.77
C GLY A 39 -13.70 0.65 20.68
N ALA A 40 -13.11 1.47 21.56
CA ALA A 40 -13.87 2.46 22.30
C ALA A 40 -14.57 3.42 21.31
N ALA A 41 -15.78 3.86 21.64
CA ALA A 41 -16.45 4.89 20.86
C ALA A 41 -15.59 6.16 20.91
N VAL A 42 -14.97 6.53 19.79
CA VAL A 42 -14.32 7.83 19.66
C VAL A 42 -15.44 8.85 19.66
N GLN A 43 -15.52 9.65 20.73
CA GLN A 43 -16.51 10.73 20.79
C GLN A 43 -16.33 11.62 19.58
N VAL A 44 -17.46 11.91 18.93
CA VAL A 44 -17.56 12.82 17.79
C VAL A 44 -17.06 14.20 18.22
N GLN A 45 -15.76 14.44 18.08
CA GLN A 45 -15.31 15.76 17.69
C GLN A 45 -15.80 15.92 16.26
N GLN A 46 -16.42 17.06 15.96
CA GLN A 46 -16.90 17.40 14.63
C GLN A 46 -15.85 17.02 13.58
N VAL A 47 -16.25 16.75 12.33
CA VAL A 47 -15.30 16.59 11.23
C VAL A 47 -14.43 17.83 11.18
N ASP A 48 -13.31 17.77 11.88
CA ASP A 48 -12.39 18.86 12.04
C ASP A 48 -11.50 18.79 10.82
N VAL A 49 -11.61 19.81 9.98
CA VAL A 49 -10.78 19.95 8.79
C VAL A 49 -9.31 19.82 9.18
N GLN A 50 -8.93 20.29 10.37
CA GLN A 50 -7.57 20.16 10.88
C GLN A 50 -7.19 18.70 11.15
N ALA A 51 -8.03 17.93 11.85
CA ALA A 51 -7.79 16.50 12.09
C ALA A 51 -7.71 15.69 10.78
N TYR A 52 -8.52 16.05 9.78
CA TYR A 52 -8.41 15.46 8.44
C TYR A 52 -7.08 15.78 7.76
N LEU A 53 -6.68 17.06 7.75
CA LEU A 53 -5.42 17.50 7.15
C LEU A 53 -4.20 16.87 7.84
N ASP A 54 -4.25 16.76 9.17
CA ASP A 54 -3.18 16.13 9.95
C ASP A 54 -3.07 14.63 9.65
N ASN A 55 -4.21 13.94 9.51
CA ASN A 55 -4.25 12.54 9.10
C ASN A 55 -3.70 12.37 7.68
N GLU A 56 -4.17 13.16 6.71
CA GLU A 56 -3.68 13.09 5.34
C GLU A 56 -2.16 13.34 5.29
N GLN A 57 -1.68 14.36 6.00
CA GLN A 57 -0.25 14.64 6.08
C GLN A 57 0.53 13.48 6.72
N SER A 58 -0.02 12.81 7.74
CA SER A 58 0.59 11.62 8.33
C SER A 58 0.68 10.46 7.33
N GLN A 59 -0.35 10.26 6.51
CA GLN A 59 -0.38 9.23 5.47
C GLN A 59 0.62 9.54 4.35
N LEU A 60 0.69 10.79 3.90
CA LEU A 60 1.68 11.23 2.90
C LEU A 60 3.11 11.03 3.42
N ARG A 61 3.38 11.36 4.69
CA ARG A 61 4.67 11.09 5.33
C ARG A 61 5.01 9.60 5.34
N SER A 62 4.04 8.75 5.68
CA SER A 62 4.21 7.29 5.65
C SER A 62 4.51 6.77 4.24
N LYS A 63 3.76 7.23 3.22
CA LYS A 63 4.01 6.90 1.81
C LYS A 63 5.40 7.33 1.37
N SER A 64 5.82 8.57 1.69
CA SER A 64 7.17 9.04 1.39
C SER A 64 8.25 8.19 2.06
N ALA A 65 8.05 7.76 3.30
CA ALA A 65 9.02 6.90 3.99
C ALA A 65 9.17 5.53 3.29
N VAL A 66 8.04 4.89 2.95
CA VAL A 66 8.04 3.62 2.20
C VAL A 66 8.62 3.79 0.80
N ALA A 67 8.31 4.90 0.13
CA ALA A 67 8.85 5.20 -1.20
C ALA A 67 10.38 5.35 -1.18
N ARG A 68 10.94 6.07 -0.20
CA ARG A 68 12.40 6.20 -0.01
C ARG A 68 13.05 4.86 0.29
N GLN A 69 12.45 4.07 1.17
CA GLN A 69 12.95 2.72 1.48
C GLN A 69 12.99 1.84 0.23
N ASN A 70 11.92 1.83 -0.57
CA ASN A 70 11.88 1.10 -1.84
C ASN A 70 12.94 1.59 -2.83
N PHE A 71 13.14 2.90 -2.92
CA PHE A 71 14.16 3.48 -3.78
C PHE A 71 15.58 3.06 -3.38
N GLU A 72 15.90 3.14 -2.09
CA GLU A 72 17.19 2.69 -1.54
C GLU A 72 17.40 1.19 -1.73
N PHE A 73 16.38 0.36 -1.45
CA PHE A 73 16.45 -1.07 -1.70
C PHE A 73 16.67 -1.38 -3.18
N GLY A 74 15.93 -0.71 -4.06
CA GLY A 74 16.09 -0.82 -5.50
C GLY A 74 17.54 -0.52 -5.93
N ASN A 75 18.10 0.59 -5.47
CA ASN A 75 19.49 0.95 -5.76
C ASN A 75 20.49 -0.07 -5.20
N SER A 76 20.25 -0.61 -4.00
CA SER A 76 21.09 -1.65 -3.42
C SER A 76 21.06 -2.95 -4.23
N LEU A 77 19.90 -3.29 -4.80
CA LEU A 77 19.73 -4.48 -5.64
C LEU A 77 20.44 -4.32 -6.98
N ILE A 78 20.43 -3.12 -7.57
CA ILE A 78 21.24 -2.81 -8.77
C ILE A 78 22.72 -3.09 -8.49
N LEU A 79 23.24 -2.67 -7.33
CA LEU A 79 24.64 -2.92 -6.96
C LEU A 79 24.95 -4.41 -6.79
N LYS A 80 23.97 -5.22 -6.38
CA LYS A 80 24.09 -6.68 -6.22
C LYS A 80 23.85 -7.44 -7.53
N GLY A 81 23.49 -6.74 -8.61
CA GLY A 81 23.10 -7.34 -9.89
C GLY A 81 21.67 -7.89 -9.93
N ASP A 82 20.85 -7.67 -8.88
CA ASP A 82 19.46 -8.12 -8.85
C ASP A 82 18.51 -7.11 -9.52
N VAL A 83 18.70 -6.94 -10.81
CA VAL A 83 18.05 -5.90 -11.64
C VAL A 83 16.54 -6.12 -11.73
N GLN A 84 16.05 -7.37 -11.69
CA GLN A 84 14.63 -7.68 -11.77
C GLN A 84 13.86 -7.21 -10.54
N ASN A 85 14.37 -7.53 -9.34
CA ASN A 85 13.76 -7.05 -8.11
C ASN A 85 13.96 -5.54 -7.98
N ALA A 86 15.13 -5.01 -8.35
CA ALA A 86 15.37 -3.57 -8.36
C ALA A 86 14.29 -2.79 -9.12
N ARG A 87 13.92 -3.25 -10.31
CA ARG A 87 12.86 -2.62 -11.13
C ARG A 87 11.53 -2.55 -10.39
N ARG A 88 11.12 -3.63 -9.72
CA ARG A 88 9.86 -3.67 -8.94
C ARG A 88 9.88 -2.67 -7.79
N PHE A 89 10.98 -2.62 -7.04
CA PHE A 89 11.13 -1.69 -5.93
C PHE A 89 11.14 -0.23 -6.40
N LEU A 90 11.87 0.09 -7.47
CA LEU A 90 11.87 1.44 -8.06
C LEU A 90 10.50 1.83 -8.64
N GLN A 91 9.77 0.88 -9.24
CA GLN A 91 8.40 1.12 -9.70
C GLN A 91 7.45 1.43 -8.53
N ASN A 92 7.54 0.68 -7.43
CA ASN A 92 6.78 0.98 -6.21
C ASN A 92 7.16 2.35 -5.63
N ALA A 93 8.45 2.69 -5.61
CA ALA A 93 8.92 4.00 -5.17
C ALA A 93 8.30 5.13 -6.01
N TYR A 94 8.34 5.02 -7.34
CA TYR A 94 7.72 5.97 -8.27
C TYR A 94 6.20 6.08 -8.08
N GLN A 95 5.50 4.97 -7.89
CA GLN A 95 4.05 5.00 -7.67
C GLN A 95 3.65 5.62 -6.33
N LEU A 96 4.43 5.39 -5.27
CA LEU A 96 4.17 5.91 -3.93
C LEU A 96 4.58 7.37 -3.75
N SER A 97 5.42 7.92 -4.62
CA SER A 97 5.95 9.27 -4.53
C SER A 97 5.20 10.33 -5.32
N GLN A 98 4.05 10.01 -5.94
CA GLN A 98 3.30 10.93 -6.80
C GLN A 98 2.89 12.27 -6.13
N HIS A 99 2.94 12.36 -4.81
CA HIS A 99 2.65 13.59 -4.05
C HIS A 99 3.89 14.44 -3.73
N ASP A 100 5.09 13.97 -4.07
CA ASP A 100 6.38 14.64 -3.83
C ASP A 100 7.11 14.79 -5.17
N ASP A 101 6.88 15.90 -5.87
CA ASP A 101 7.34 16.10 -7.25
C ASP A 101 8.84 15.89 -7.44
N ALA A 102 9.65 16.38 -6.48
CA ALA A 102 11.10 16.27 -6.54
C ALA A 102 11.55 14.80 -6.44
N PHE A 103 11.06 14.09 -5.41
CA PHE A 103 11.40 12.68 -5.24
C PHE A 103 10.75 11.79 -6.30
N ASN A 104 9.59 12.15 -6.82
CA ASN A 104 8.95 11.46 -7.93
C ASN A 104 9.78 11.52 -9.20
N GLU A 105 10.33 12.69 -9.53
CA GLU A 105 11.19 12.87 -10.69
C GLU A 105 12.48 12.05 -10.56
N ASP A 106 13.10 12.04 -9.38
CA ASP A 106 14.28 11.20 -9.11
C ASP A 106 13.97 9.70 -9.29
N ALA A 107 12.86 9.24 -8.71
CA ALA A 107 12.40 7.85 -8.84
C ALA A 107 12.10 7.48 -10.31
N ARG A 108 11.45 8.40 -11.05
CA ARG A 108 11.12 8.23 -12.46
C ARG A 108 12.39 8.13 -13.31
N VAL A 109 13.34 9.03 -13.11
CA VAL A 109 14.62 9.03 -13.83
C VAL A 109 15.40 7.76 -13.54
N GLN A 110 15.52 7.36 -12.27
CA GLN A 110 16.23 6.13 -11.90
C GLN A 110 15.59 4.88 -12.51
N LEU A 111 14.25 4.81 -12.49
CA LEU A 111 13.50 3.71 -13.11
C LEU A 111 13.65 3.70 -14.64
N LYS A 112 13.57 4.88 -15.29
CA LYS A 112 13.77 5.01 -16.74
C LYS A 112 15.17 4.54 -17.14
N ASN A 113 16.21 5.01 -16.44
CA ASN A 113 17.59 4.62 -16.70
C ASN A 113 17.78 3.10 -16.60
N LEU A 114 17.23 2.47 -15.56
CA LEU A 114 17.28 1.02 -15.39
C LEU A 114 16.59 0.28 -16.54
N LYS A 115 15.39 0.71 -16.94
CA LYS A 115 14.64 0.11 -18.06
C LYS A 115 15.37 0.27 -19.39
N THR A 116 15.96 1.43 -19.65
CA THR A 116 16.73 1.70 -20.86
C THR A 116 17.97 0.80 -20.92
N GLU A 117 18.67 0.62 -19.80
CA GLU A 117 19.81 -0.29 -19.70
C GLU A 117 19.39 -1.75 -19.99
N GLN A 118 18.28 -2.20 -19.38
CA GLN A 118 17.71 -3.53 -19.66
C GLN A 118 17.37 -3.72 -21.14
N ALA A 119 16.73 -2.71 -21.74
CA ALA A 119 16.37 -2.75 -23.15
C ALA A 119 17.62 -2.80 -24.05
N LEU A 120 18.65 -2.01 -23.76
CA LEU A 120 19.91 -2.02 -24.53
C LEU A 120 20.58 -3.39 -24.48
N ILE A 121 20.66 -4.01 -23.31
CA ILE A 121 21.23 -5.35 -23.14
C ILE A 121 20.42 -6.39 -23.91
N GLY A 122 19.09 -6.35 -23.79
CA GLY A 122 18.19 -7.24 -24.53
C GLY A 122 18.35 -7.11 -26.05
N LEU A 123 18.46 -5.89 -26.56
CA LEU A 123 18.66 -5.62 -27.98
C LEU A 123 20.02 -6.14 -28.47
N ASN A 124 21.08 -5.97 -27.69
CA ASN A 124 22.41 -6.42 -28.09
C ASN A 124 22.46 -7.95 -28.22
N VAL A 125 21.89 -8.68 -27.25
CA VAL A 125 21.83 -10.15 -27.34
C VAL A 125 20.98 -10.61 -28.51
N ASN A 126 19.81 -10.00 -28.73
CA ASN A 126 18.96 -10.33 -29.88
C ASN A 126 19.67 -10.08 -31.22
N ARG A 127 20.49 -9.03 -31.31
CA ARG A 127 21.34 -8.75 -32.48
C ARG A 127 22.39 -9.84 -32.67
N GLY A 128 23.07 -10.26 -31.61
CA GLY A 128 24.06 -11.33 -31.65
C GLY A 128 23.47 -12.65 -32.17
N LEU A 129 22.27 -13.00 -31.73
CA LEU A 129 21.52 -14.15 -32.23
C LEU A 129 21.18 -14.04 -33.72
N ALA A 130 20.69 -12.87 -34.15
CA ALA A 130 20.26 -12.62 -35.52
C ALA A 130 21.43 -12.64 -36.53
N GLN A 131 22.65 -12.31 -36.10
CA GLN A 131 23.85 -12.32 -36.96
C GLN A 131 24.47 -13.72 -37.16
N GLY A 132 23.82 -14.77 -36.63
CA GLY A 132 24.34 -16.14 -36.65
C GLY A 132 25.45 -16.27 -35.61
N GLY A 133 25.23 -17.10 -34.58
CA GLY A 133 26.03 -17.17 -33.34
C GLY A 133 27.55 -17.37 -33.44
N GLN A 134 28.16 -17.32 -34.63
CA GLN A 134 29.61 -17.31 -34.84
C GLN A 134 30.30 -16.02 -34.37
N ALA A 135 29.64 -14.86 -34.42
CA ALA A 135 30.18 -13.63 -33.81
C ALA A 135 30.06 -13.64 -32.27
N VAL A 136 28.99 -14.26 -31.76
CA VAL A 136 28.71 -14.42 -30.32
C VAL A 136 29.60 -15.48 -29.67
N ALA A 137 29.94 -16.55 -30.40
CA ALA A 137 30.79 -17.64 -29.94
C ALA A 137 32.26 -17.25 -29.70
N GLN A 138 32.68 -16.03 -30.08
CA GLN A 138 34.05 -15.54 -29.87
C GLN A 138 34.22 -14.74 -28.57
N GLN A 139 33.13 -14.44 -27.84
CA GLN A 139 33.19 -13.68 -26.59
C GLN A 139 32.47 -14.42 -25.46
N PRO A 140 33.19 -14.96 -24.46
CA PRO A 140 32.59 -15.75 -23.38
C PRO A 140 31.53 -14.98 -22.57
N ALA A 141 31.66 -13.65 -22.48
CA ALA A 141 30.68 -12.77 -21.84
C ALA A 141 29.31 -12.75 -22.54
N GLN A 142 29.25 -13.03 -23.85
CA GLN A 142 27.99 -13.03 -24.61
C GLN A 142 27.26 -14.39 -24.55
N VAL A 143 27.99 -15.50 -24.34
CA VAL A 143 27.43 -16.85 -24.19
C VAL A 143 26.75 -17.05 -22.84
N GLU A 144 27.35 -16.52 -21.76
CA GLU A 144 26.73 -16.49 -20.42
C GLU A 144 25.43 -15.66 -20.43
N LEU A 145 25.37 -14.64 -21.28
CA LEU A 145 24.24 -13.72 -21.39
C LEU A 145 23.03 -14.26 -22.18
N GLN A 146 23.27 -15.19 -23.10
CA GLN A 146 22.18 -15.89 -23.79
C GLN A 146 21.31 -16.65 -22.78
N GLN A 147 21.94 -17.28 -21.79
CA GLN A 147 21.25 -17.95 -20.68
C GLN A 147 20.60 -16.99 -19.69
N VAL A 148 21.14 -15.76 -19.59
CA VAL A 148 20.56 -14.68 -18.78
C VAL A 148 19.25 -14.21 -19.40
N ILE A 149 19.15 -13.97 -20.71
CA ILE A 149 17.91 -13.42 -21.30
C ILE A 149 16.81 -14.46 -21.53
N ASP A 150 17.15 -15.70 -21.90
CA ASP A 150 16.17 -16.78 -22.01
C ASP A 150 15.44 -17.06 -20.67
N ASN A 151 16.08 -16.69 -19.54
CA ASN A 151 15.52 -16.81 -18.18
C ASN A 151 15.14 -15.46 -17.53
N ASN A 152 15.19 -14.33 -18.25
CA ASN A 152 14.93 -13.01 -17.68
C ASN A 152 15.86 -12.69 -16.48
N ALA A 153 17.06 -13.22 -16.50
CA ALA A 153 17.98 -13.28 -15.39
C ALA A 153 18.69 -11.95 -15.13
N ASN A 154 19.24 -11.91 -13.93
CA ASN A 154 19.97 -10.82 -13.34
C ASN A 154 21.36 -10.67 -13.98
N TYR A 155 21.82 -9.43 -14.14
CA TYR A 155 23.14 -9.09 -14.66
C TYR A 155 23.80 -8.03 -13.77
N THR A 156 25.13 -8.03 -13.70
CA THR A 156 25.87 -7.03 -12.92
C THR A 156 26.20 -5.80 -13.77
N ARG A 157 26.55 -4.68 -13.11
CA ARG A 157 26.96 -3.45 -13.82
C ARG A 157 28.21 -3.64 -14.66
N GLU A 158 29.12 -4.50 -14.22
CA GLU A 158 30.36 -4.81 -14.93
C GLU A 158 30.06 -5.56 -16.23
N GLN A 159 29.14 -6.51 -16.18
CA GLN A 159 28.66 -7.22 -17.37
C GLN A 159 27.98 -6.26 -18.35
N ALA A 160 27.09 -5.38 -17.86
CA ALA A 160 26.44 -4.34 -18.67
C ALA A 160 27.46 -3.42 -19.36
N ARG A 161 28.51 -2.99 -18.64
CA ARG A 161 29.58 -2.16 -19.20
C ARG A 161 30.38 -2.88 -20.26
N ALA A 162 30.80 -4.13 -20.02
CA ALA A 162 31.56 -4.91 -20.98
C ALA A 162 30.81 -5.09 -22.32
N ILE A 163 29.49 -5.28 -22.25
CA ILE A 163 28.61 -5.35 -23.43
C ILE A 163 28.60 -4.03 -24.18
N ASN A 164 28.45 -2.93 -23.45
CA ASN A 164 28.38 -1.61 -24.05
C ASN A 164 29.71 -1.21 -24.70
N GLU A 165 30.84 -1.54 -24.06
CA GLU A 165 32.19 -1.31 -24.58
C GLU A 165 32.54 -2.18 -25.79
N SER A 166 31.88 -3.32 -25.96
CA SER A 166 32.06 -4.18 -27.15
C SER A 166 31.41 -3.61 -28.42
N LEU A 167 30.58 -2.57 -28.30
CA LEU A 167 29.88 -1.93 -29.42
C LEU A 167 30.72 -0.78 -30.00
N SER A 168 30.57 -0.54 -31.30
CA SER A 168 31.07 0.69 -31.90
C SER A 168 30.27 1.90 -31.37
N ALA A 169 30.87 3.09 -31.36
CA ALA A 169 30.19 4.30 -30.89
C ALA A 169 28.89 4.60 -31.68
N GLU A 170 28.88 4.28 -32.97
CA GLU A 170 27.70 4.45 -33.83
C GLU A 170 26.59 3.45 -33.49
N ASP A 171 26.96 2.19 -33.24
CA ASP A 171 26.02 1.16 -32.81
C ASP A 171 25.43 1.45 -31.43
N GLN A 172 26.26 1.91 -30.49
CA GLN A 172 25.80 2.32 -29.15
C GLN A 172 24.78 3.47 -29.24
N ALA A 173 25.03 4.47 -30.09
CA ALA A 173 24.14 5.60 -30.26
C ALA A 173 22.81 5.24 -30.95
N SER A 174 22.81 4.25 -31.85
CA SER A 174 21.60 3.79 -32.54
C SER A 174 20.76 2.86 -31.65
N LEU A 175 21.39 1.89 -30.98
CA LEU A 175 20.74 0.99 -30.03
C LEU A 175 20.21 1.73 -28.81
N GLY A 176 20.94 2.72 -28.30
CA GLY A 176 20.48 3.57 -27.20
C GLY A 176 19.18 4.30 -27.54
N ARG A 177 19.11 4.93 -28.73
CA ARG A 177 17.87 5.58 -29.21
C ARG A 177 16.72 4.61 -29.39
N LEU A 178 16.98 3.38 -29.82
CA LEU A 178 15.97 2.36 -29.99
C LEU A 178 15.46 1.85 -28.63
N ALA A 179 16.37 1.63 -27.67
CA ALA A 179 16.04 1.26 -26.30
C ALA A 179 15.14 2.32 -25.63
N GLU A 180 15.50 3.60 -25.74
CA GLU A 180 14.70 4.71 -25.21
C GLU A 180 13.28 4.71 -25.77
N ARG A 181 13.13 4.60 -27.10
CA ARG A 181 11.81 4.55 -27.75
C ARG A 181 10.98 3.35 -27.32
N ILE A 182 11.60 2.18 -27.18
CA ILE A 182 10.91 0.98 -26.68
C ILE A 182 10.41 1.22 -25.26
N VAL A 183 11.24 1.78 -24.38
CA VAL A 183 10.85 2.07 -22.99
C VAL A 183 9.72 3.10 -22.95
N GLU A 184 9.81 4.16 -23.74
CA GLU A 184 8.75 5.19 -23.83
C GLU A 184 7.43 4.61 -24.33
N GLN A 185 7.47 3.74 -25.34
CA GLN A 185 6.28 3.07 -25.84
C GLN A 185 5.68 2.10 -24.80
N GLN A 186 6.52 1.37 -24.07
CA GLN A 186 6.07 0.48 -23.01
C GLN A 186 5.46 1.26 -21.83
N ASP A 187 6.09 2.36 -21.42
CA ASP A 187 5.59 3.20 -20.34
C ASP A 187 4.26 3.87 -20.71
N ALA A 188 4.09 4.28 -21.97
CA ALA A 188 2.81 4.80 -22.47
C ALA A 188 1.71 3.74 -22.54
N ALA A 189 2.05 2.46 -22.71
CA ALA A 189 1.10 1.35 -22.79
C ALA A 189 0.66 0.83 -21.42
N VAL A 190 1.43 1.09 -20.35
CA VAL A 190 1.08 0.65 -18.99
C VAL A 190 0.13 1.67 -18.36
N ALA A 191 -1.15 1.31 -18.28
CA ALA A 191 -2.07 2.02 -17.40
C ALA A 191 -1.57 1.87 -15.96
N ASN A 192 -1.21 2.96 -15.29
CA ASN A 192 -0.90 2.98 -13.86
C ASN A 192 -2.20 3.24 -13.09
N PRO A 193 -2.90 2.20 -12.59
CA PRO A 193 -4.11 2.43 -11.79
C PRO A 193 -3.72 3.11 -10.48
N THR A 194 -4.02 4.40 -10.37
CA THR A 194 -4.07 5.07 -9.07
C THR A 194 -5.31 4.56 -8.34
N ALA A 195 -5.11 3.82 -7.25
CA ALA A 195 -6.22 3.40 -6.41
C ALA A 195 -6.90 4.65 -5.83
N ILE A 196 -8.09 4.99 -6.34
CA ILE A 196 -8.95 6.02 -5.74
C ILE A 196 -9.36 5.48 -4.37
N ARG A 197 -8.75 6.00 -3.30
CA ARG A 197 -9.18 5.74 -1.93
C ARG A 197 -10.19 6.80 -1.54
N ALA A 198 -11.43 6.39 -1.31
CA ALA A 198 -12.36 7.23 -0.58
C ALA A 198 -11.86 7.31 0.87
N THR A 199 -11.28 8.44 1.26
CA THR A 199 -11.03 8.77 2.67
C THR A 199 -12.37 9.09 3.32
N ILE A 200 -13.08 8.03 3.74
CA ILE A 200 -14.33 8.19 4.48
C ILE A 200 -13.95 8.67 5.89
N PRO A 201 -14.53 9.77 6.40
CA PRO A 201 -14.30 10.19 7.77
C PRO A 201 -14.67 9.06 8.72
N GLU A 202 -13.67 8.62 9.49
CA GLU A 202 -13.76 7.53 10.47
C GLU A 202 -14.61 7.98 11.67
N GLN A 203 -15.94 7.86 11.57
CA GLN A 203 -16.87 8.31 12.60
C GLN A 203 -17.44 7.14 13.40
N GLY A 204 -17.36 7.20 14.72
CA GLY A 204 -18.01 6.27 15.63
C GLY A 204 -17.13 5.12 16.11
N ARG A 205 -17.78 4.06 16.59
CA ARG A 205 -17.13 2.87 17.17
C ARG A 205 -16.57 1.98 16.06
N VAL A 206 -15.29 1.65 16.13
CA VAL A 206 -14.66 0.74 15.17
C VAL A 206 -14.86 -0.70 15.60
N LEU A 207 -15.48 -1.49 14.73
CA LEU A 207 -15.58 -2.94 14.83
C LEU A 207 -14.58 -3.55 13.85
N THR A 208 -13.59 -4.26 14.38
CA THR A 208 -12.55 -4.90 13.56
C THR A 208 -12.86 -6.38 13.38
N PHE A 209 -13.15 -6.77 12.14
CA PHE A 209 -13.40 -8.15 11.77
C PHE A 209 -12.21 -8.72 11.00
N THR A 210 -11.77 -9.93 11.32
CA THR A 210 -10.65 -10.58 10.66
C THR A 210 -10.96 -12.00 10.19
N ARG A 211 -10.23 -12.43 9.16
CA ARG A 211 -10.19 -13.81 8.67
C ARG A 211 -8.78 -14.16 8.24
N SER A 212 -8.21 -15.18 8.86
CA SER A 212 -6.80 -15.53 8.67
C SER A 212 -6.49 -16.04 7.27
N LEU A 213 -7.37 -16.87 6.70
CA LEU A 213 -7.18 -17.48 5.39
C LEU A 213 -8.50 -17.66 4.66
N GLN A 214 -8.52 -17.29 3.39
CA GLN A 214 -9.56 -17.63 2.43
C GLN A 214 -8.93 -18.33 1.23
N VAL A 215 -9.16 -19.64 1.13
CA VAL A 215 -8.56 -20.50 0.08
C VAL A 215 -9.40 -20.48 -1.19
N ASP A 216 -10.73 -20.42 -1.05
CA ASP A 216 -11.66 -20.52 -2.17
C ASP A 216 -11.70 -19.21 -2.97
N LYS A 217 -11.43 -19.33 -4.27
CA LYS A 217 -11.52 -18.23 -5.22
C LYS A 217 -12.99 -17.84 -5.42
N MET A 218 -13.25 -16.54 -5.57
CA MET A 218 -14.60 -15.98 -5.79
C MET A 218 -15.61 -16.20 -4.65
N SER A 219 -15.13 -16.62 -3.48
CA SER A 219 -15.94 -16.81 -2.29
C SER A 219 -16.56 -15.50 -1.79
N ASP A 220 -17.75 -15.58 -1.20
CA ASP A 220 -18.40 -14.42 -0.59
C ASP A 220 -17.75 -14.03 0.76
N LEU A 221 -17.40 -12.75 0.85
CA LEU A 221 -17.08 -12.09 2.12
C LEU A 221 -18.31 -11.29 2.55
N SER A 222 -18.94 -11.71 3.65
CA SER A 222 -20.16 -11.06 4.15
C SER A 222 -20.14 -10.90 5.66
N ILE A 223 -20.70 -9.79 6.12
CA ILE A 223 -21.00 -9.53 7.53
C ILE A 223 -22.44 -9.03 7.63
N THR A 224 -23.22 -9.68 8.48
CA THR A 224 -24.51 -9.21 8.94
C THR A 224 -24.34 -8.66 10.35
N LEU A 225 -24.81 -7.43 10.56
CA LEU A 225 -24.69 -6.72 11.83
C LEU A 225 -26.10 -6.44 12.36
N GLU A 226 -26.37 -6.88 13.57
CA GLU A 226 -27.55 -6.48 14.31
C GLU A 226 -27.14 -5.42 15.33
N ALA A 227 -27.72 -4.23 15.20
CA ALA A 227 -27.40 -3.10 16.07
C ALA A 227 -28.65 -2.62 16.81
N THR A 228 -28.51 -2.38 18.12
CA THR A 228 -29.56 -1.85 18.98
C THR A 228 -29.23 -0.41 19.38
N ALA A 229 -30.24 0.45 19.48
CA ALA A 229 -30.03 1.82 19.91
C ALA A 229 -29.54 1.85 21.37
N VAL A 230 -28.49 2.62 21.65
CA VAL A 230 -28.02 2.83 23.03
C VAL A 230 -29.11 3.62 23.75
N SER A 231 -29.84 2.96 24.65
CA SER A 231 -30.87 3.63 25.43
C SER A 231 -30.23 4.69 26.32
N ALA A 232 -30.47 5.97 26.02
CA ALA A 232 -30.13 7.05 26.93
C ALA A 232 -30.76 6.73 28.29
N SER A 233 -29.93 6.75 29.35
CA SER A 233 -30.30 6.46 30.75
C SER A 233 -31.77 6.77 31.01
N SER A 234 -32.55 5.72 31.31
CA SER A 234 -34.00 5.82 31.41
C SER A 234 -34.38 6.99 32.31
N TRP A 235 -35.41 7.74 31.92
CA TRP A 235 -35.81 8.95 32.62
C TRP A 235 -36.05 8.69 34.12
N GLY A 236 -36.53 7.50 34.49
CA GLY A 236 -36.68 7.04 35.87
C GLY A 236 -35.36 6.93 36.64
N MET A 237 -34.26 6.52 35.99
CA MET A 237 -32.94 6.44 36.63
C MET A 237 -32.30 7.82 36.80
N ARG A 238 -32.57 8.75 35.88
CA ARG A 238 -32.22 10.17 36.05
C ARG A 238 -32.96 10.84 37.20
N PHE A 239 -34.25 10.52 37.39
CA PHE A 239 -34.97 10.98 38.57
C PHE A 239 -34.47 10.31 39.84
N ALA A 240 -34.16 9.02 39.82
CA ALA A 240 -33.62 8.31 40.98
C ALA A 240 -32.28 8.91 41.44
N THR A 241 -31.38 9.28 40.52
CA THR A 241 -30.11 9.93 40.88
C THR A 241 -30.32 11.33 41.43
N VAL A 242 -31.25 12.12 40.86
CA VAL A 242 -31.60 13.44 41.41
C VAL A 242 -32.23 13.32 42.80
N ILE A 243 -33.14 12.36 43.00
CA ILE A 243 -33.79 12.11 44.29
C ILE A 243 -32.74 11.64 45.32
N ALA A 244 -31.83 10.74 44.95
CA ALA A 244 -30.76 10.30 45.83
C ALA A 244 -29.83 11.45 46.25
N LEU A 245 -29.44 12.32 45.31
CA LEU A 245 -28.67 13.54 45.61
C LEU A 245 -29.44 14.50 46.51
N PHE A 246 -30.75 14.64 46.30
CA PHE A 246 -31.60 15.48 47.14
C PHE A 246 -31.70 14.94 48.57
N ILE A 247 -31.83 13.63 48.74
CA ILE A 247 -31.85 12.97 50.07
C ILE A 247 -30.52 13.16 50.79
N VAL A 248 -29.38 13.03 50.10
CA VAL A 248 -28.06 13.28 50.67
C VAL A 248 -27.89 14.74 51.10
N ALA A 249 -28.35 15.69 50.28
CA ALA A 249 -28.34 17.11 50.63
C ALA A 249 -29.23 17.41 51.85
N LEU A 250 -30.42 16.79 51.92
CA LEU A 250 -31.33 16.95 53.05
C LEU A 250 -30.76 16.34 54.34
N ALA A 251 -30.10 15.18 54.24
CA ALA A 251 -29.40 14.58 55.38
C ALA A 251 -28.29 15.51 55.90
N PHE A 252 -27.56 16.17 55.00
CA PHE A 252 -26.52 17.15 55.36
C PHE A 252 -27.06 18.41 56.04
N THR A 253 -28.30 18.84 55.75
CA THR A 253 -28.92 19.99 56.44
C THR A 253 -29.54 19.62 57.79
N LEU A 254 -29.87 18.34 57.99
CA LEU A 254 -30.44 17.79 59.23
C LEU A 254 -29.37 17.28 60.21
N LEU A 255 -28.10 17.22 59.82
CA LEU A 255 -27.00 16.94 60.75
C LEU A 255 -26.87 18.11 61.74
N PRO A 256 -27.04 17.86 63.06
CA PRO A 256 -26.93 18.91 64.07
C PRO A 256 -25.51 19.48 64.05
N ARG A 257 -25.39 20.78 63.79
CA ARG A 257 -24.12 21.49 63.90
C ARG A 257 -23.61 21.34 65.34
N PRO A 258 -22.36 20.90 65.55
CA PRO A 258 -21.78 20.88 66.90
C PRO A 258 -21.81 22.31 67.44
N ARG A 259 -22.39 22.47 68.64
CA ARG A 259 -22.33 23.71 69.41
C ARG A 259 -20.96 23.76 70.06
N ASP A 260 -20.13 24.71 69.64
CA ASP A 260 -19.00 25.21 70.44
C ASP A 260 -19.53 26.04 71.63
#